data_AF-A0A1Y4SY18-F1
#
_entry.id   AF-A0A1Y4SY18-F1
#
_cell.length_a   1.000
_cell.length_b   1.000
_cell.length_c   1.000
_cell.angle_alpha   90.00
_cell.angle_beta   90.00
_cell.angle_gamma   90.00
#
_symmetry.space_group_name_H-M   'P 1'
#
loop_
_entity.id
_entity.type
_entity.pdbx_description
1 polymer ?
#
loop_
_entity_poly.entity_id
_entity_poly.type
_entity_poly.pdbx_seq_one_letter_code
_entity_poly.pdbx_strand_id
1 'polypeptide(L)'
;MDSKKLNCPSCGQLAAQMKEDSSISYRQYDQLLQKLMELERQGDMELYAGDCPLEDTGAVLDAEQHYTVCHYMRCRGCGALYFVGACIRGAPVCRQVADIKKENLDTRLWGRCGTYYL
;
A
#
# COMPACT_ATOMS: atom_id res chain seq x y z
N MET A 1 -20.22 -6.92 2.11
CA MET A 1 -18.93 -7.33 1.52
C MET A 1 -19.19 -7.91 0.15
N ASP A 2 -18.70 -7.27 -0.91
CA ASP A 2 -18.89 -7.75 -2.28
C ASP A 2 -18.15 -9.07 -2.52
N SER A 3 -18.91 -10.13 -2.83
CA SER A 3 -18.42 -11.49 -3.06
C SER A 3 -17.36 -11.61 -4.17
N LYS A 4 -17.17 -10.58 -5.01
CA LYS A 4 -16.10 -10.51 -6.02
C LYS A 4 -14.71 -10.29 -5.42
N LYS A 5 -14.60 -9.66 -4.25
CA LYS A 5 -13.30 -9.35 -3.63
C LYS A 5 -12.62 -10.57 -2.99
N LEU A 6 -13.41 -11.57 -2.55
CA LEU A 6 -12.87 -12.79 -1.93
C LEU A 6 -12.21 -13.77 -2.93
N ASN A 7 -12.54 -13.69 -4.22
CA ASN A 7 -12.07 -14.66 -5.22
C ASN A 7 -10.96 -14.13 -6.13
N CYS A 8 -10.44 -12.92 -5.90
CA CYS A 8 -9.35 -12.38 -6.70
C CYS A 8 -8.01 -13.00 -6.24
N PRO A 9 -7.25 -13.69 -7.12
CA PRO A 9 -6.00 -14.36 -6.73
C PRO A 9 -4.96 -13.41 -6.15
N SER A 10 -4.79 -12.22 -6.75
CA SER A 10 -3.81 -11.22 -6.27
C SER A 10 -4.21 -10.64 -4.91
N CYS A 11 -5.50 -10.37 -4.69
CA CYS A 11 -6.00 -9.93 -3.39
C CYS A 11 -5.98 -11.04 -2.32
N GLY A 12 -6.25 -12.28 -2.71
CA GLY A 12 -6.19 -13.44 -1.82
C GLY A 12 -4.78 -13.69 -1.29
N GLN A 13 -3.76 -13.43 -2.11
CA GLN A 13 -2.35 -13.49 -1.68
C GLN A 13 -2.02 -12.44 -0.60
N LEU A 14 -2.71 -11.31 -0.57
CA LEU A 14 -2.51 -10.25 0.41
C LEU A 14 -3.40 -10.40 1.65
N ALA A 15 -4.58 -11.02 1.50
CA ALA A 15 -5.57 -11.16 2.57
C ALA A 15 -5.01 -11.82 3.84
N ALA A 16 -4.06 -12.76 3.71
CA ALA A 16 -3.44 -13.42 4.86
C ALA A 16 -2.54 -12.46 5.70
N GLN A 17 -1.98 -11.42 5.06
CA GLN A 17 -1.07 -10.46 5.70
C GLN A 17 -1.79 -9.19 6.15
N MET A 18 -2.93 -8.87 5.53
CA MET A 18 -3.75 -7.71 5.81
C MET A 18 -4.90 -8.06 6.77
N LYS A 19 -4.59 -8.26 8.06
CA LYS A 19 -5.64 -8.31 9.09
C LYS A 19 -6.17 -6.90 9.35
N GLU A 20 -7.48 -6.73 9.26
CA GLU A 20 -8.16 -5.46 9.57
C GLU A 20 -7.75 -4.94 10.96
N ASP A 21 -7.45 -3.64 11.03
CA ASP A 21 -7.22 -2.85 12.25
C ASP A 21 -6.05 -3.24 13.16
N SER A 22 -5.08 -4.02 12.68
CA SER A 22 -3.86 -4.32 13.45
C SER A 22 -2.63 -3.62 12.89
N SER A 23 -1.93 -2.88 13.76
CA SER A 23 -0.53 -2.51 13.53
C SER A 23 0.28 -3.77 13.26
N ILE A 24 1.07 -3.78 12.19
CA ILE A 24 1.95 -4.91 11.87
C ILE A 24 3.38 -4.64 12.34
N SER A 25 4.15 -5.69 12.61
CA SER A 25 5.59 -5.52 12.86
C SER A 25 6.32 -5.06 11.60
N TYR A 26 7.46 -4.40 11.75
CA TYR A 26 8.31 -4.01 10.62
C TYR A 26 8.71 -5.20 9.73
N ARG A 27 9.00 -6.37 10.33
CA ARG A 27 9.28 -7.58 9.56
C ARG A 27 8.11 -8.00 8.64
N GLN A 28 6.88 -7.89 9.13
CA GLN A 28 5.69 -8.19 8.32
C GLN A 28 5.47 -7.12 7.25
N TYR A 29 5.77 -5.86 7.57
CA TYR A 29 5.73 -4.77 6.60
C TYR A 29 6.72 -4.99 5.46
N ASP A 30 7.97 -5.36 5.75
CA ASP A 30 8.99 -5.64 4.74
C ASP A 30 8.56 -6.80 3.83
N GLN A 31 8.01 -7.88 4.41
CA GLN A 31 7.47 -9.01 3.65
C GLN A 31 6.31 -8.60 2.74
N LEU A 32 5.39 -7.78 3.25
CA LEU A 32 4.29 -7.24 2.48
C LEU A 32 4.78 -6.34 1.35
N LEU A 33 5.72 -5.45 1.63
CA LEU A 33 6.29 -4.52 0.66
C LEU A 33 6.97 -5.28 -0.48
N GLN A 34 7.80 -6.27 -0.17
CA GLN A 34 8.42 -7.16 -1.17
C GLN A 34 7.37 -7.87 -2.03
N LYS A 35 6.27 -8.33 -1.42
CA LYS A 35 5.19 -8.97 -2.17
C LYS A 35 4.46 -8.00 -3.10
N LEU A 36 4.26 -6.76 -2.66
CA LEU A 36 3.64 -5.71 -3.48
C LEU A 36 4.53 -5.31 -4.66
N MET A 37 5.85 -5.21 -4.46
CA MET A 37 6.80 -4.99 -5.57
C MET A 37 6.73 -6.13 -6.60
N GLU A 38 6.64 -7.38 -6.15
CA GLU A 38 6.50 -8.52 -7.04
C GLU A 38 5.21 -8.44 -7.88
N LEU A 39 4.07 -8.16 -7.22
CA LEU A 39 2.77 -8.05 -7.88
C LEU A 39 2.68 -6.83 -8.80
N GLU A 40 3.32 -5.72 -8.46
CA GLU A 40 3.43 -4.55 -9.32
C GLU A 40 4.23 -4.88 -10.59
N ARG A 41 5.40 -5.51 -10.43
CA ARG A 41 6.24 -5.93 -11.57
C ARG A 41 5.53 -6.93 -12.48
N GLN A 42 4.68 -7.80 -11.93
CA GLN A 42 3.85 -8.74 -12.69
C GLN A 42 2.65 -8.04 -13.38
N GLY A 43 2.33 -6.81 -13.00
CA GLY A 43 1.18 -6.06 -13.50
C GLY A 43 -0.15 -6.44 -12.82
N ASP A 44 -0.14 -7.29 -11.81
CA ASP A 44 -1.33 -7.69 -11.05
C ASP A 44 -1.86 -6.56 -10.16
N MET A 45 -0.93 -5.73 -9.68
CA MET A 45 -1.21 -4.53 -8.94
C MET A 45 -0.53 -3.33 -9.57
N GLU A 46 -0.97 -2.15 -9.18
CA GLU A 46 -0.31 -0.91 -9.53
C GLU A 46 -0.22 0.01 -8.32
N LEU A 47 0.86 0.77 -8.25
CA LEU A 47 0.91 1.95 -7.41
C LEU A 47 -0.09 2.98 -7.94
N TYR A 48 -1.19 3.12 -7.22
CA TYR A 48 -2.24 4.08 -7.55
C TYR A 48 -1.83 5.49 -7.15
N ALA A 49 -1.41 5.68 -5.91
CA ALA A 49 -0.89 6.93 -5.40
C ALA A 49 0.10 6.64 -4.26
N GLY A 50 1.20 7.38 -4.14
CA GLY A 50 2.15 7.18 -3.04
C GLY A 50 3.21 8.25 -2.95
N ASP A 51 4.01 8.13 -1.90
CA ASP A 51 5.11 9.05 -1.62
C ASP A 51 6.30 8.85 -2.56
N CYS A 52 6.58 7.59 -2.92
CA CYS A 52 7.67 7.19 -3.80
C CYS A 52 7.32 5.89 -4.55
N PRO A 53 8.16 5.44 -5.50
CA PRO A 53 8.14 4.06 -5.97
C PRO A 53 8.32 3.09 -4.79
N LEU A 54 7.73 1.88 -4.88
CA LEU A 54 7.82 0.90 -3.80
C LEU A 54 9.28 0.54 -3.47
N GLU A 55 10.12 0.38 -4.49
CA GLU A 55 11.55 0.05 -4.36
C GLU A 55 12.35 1.10 -3.57
N ASP A 56 11.91 2.36 -3.59
CA ASP A 56 12.58 3.47 -2.91
C ASP A 56 12.16 3.64 -1.45
N THR A 57 11.13 2.89 -0.99
CA THR A 57 10.55 3.04 0.36
C THR A 57 11.60 3.00 1.47
N GLY A 58 12.56 2.07 1.39
CA GLY A 58 13.63 1.94 2.39
C GLY A 58 14.52 3.18 2.44
N ALA A 59 14.98 3.64 1.28
CA ALA A 59 15.83 4.83 1.18
C ALA A 59 15.11 6.10 1.66
N VAL A 60 13.80 6.23 1.38
CA VAL A 60 12.99 7.37 1.85
C VAL A 60 12.79 7.32 3.37
N LEU A 61 12.58 6.14 3.95
CA LEU A 61 12.51 5.97 5.41
C LEU A 61 13.86 6.29 6.07
N ASP A 62 14.97 5.78 5.54
CA ASP A 62 16.33 6.00 6.06
C ASP A 62 16.76 7.47 5.98
N ALA A 63 16.24 8.23 5.00
CA ALA A 63 16.52 9.65 4.87
C ALA A 63 15.87 10.49 5.98
N GLU A 64 14.85 9.95 6.67
CA GLU A 64 14.11 10.58 7.78
C GLU A 64 13.60 12.01 7.51
N GLN A 65 13.47 12.42 6.24
CA GLN A 65 12.98 13.75 5.86
C GLN A 65 11.50 13.95 6.23
N HIS A 66 10.74 12.85 6.18
CA HIS A 66 9.35 12.78 6.62
C HIS A 66 9.18 11.58 7.56
N TYR A 67 8.28 11.72 8.54
CA TYR A 67 8.05 10.66 9.53
C TYR A 67 7.34 9.43 8.95
N THR A 68 6.70 9.56 7.80
CA THR A 68 5.86 8.52 7.21
C THR A 68 6.12 8.36 5.72
N VAL A 69 6.07 7.11 5.26
CA VAL A 69 6.02 6.77 3.83
C VAL A 69 4.78 5.94 3.57
N CYS A 70 3.94 6.40 2.65
CA CYS A 70 2.59 5.90 2.40
C CYS A 70 2.38 5.55 0.92
N HIS A 71 1.63 4.48 0.69
CA HIS A 71 1.25 4.01 -0.63
C HIS A 71 -0.21 3.54 -0.66
N TYR A 72 -0.84 3.75 -1.80
CA TYR A 72 -2.14 3.22 -2.18
C TYR A 72 -1.93 2.28 -3.35
N MET A 73 -2.20 1.00 -3.14
CA MET A 73 -2.06 -0.05 -4.14
C MET A 73 -3.43 -0.42 -4.69
N ARG A 74 -3.58 -0.44 -6.02
CA ARG A 74 -4.81 -0.88 -6.69
C ARG A 74 -4.58 -2.23 -7.35
N CYS A 75 -5.44 -3.19 -7.07
CA CYS A 75 -5.47 -4.44 -7.82
C CYS A 75 -6.05 -4.19 -9.22
N ARG A 76 -5.33 -4.55 -10.28
CA ARG A 76 -5.83 -4.38 -11.66
C ARG A 76 -6.99 -5.33 -11.98
N GLY A 77 -7.01 -6.51 -11.36
CA GLY A 77 -8.02 -7.53 -11.63
C GLY A 77 -9.40 -7.23 -11.06
N CYS A 78 -9.48 -6.69 -9.83
CA CYS A 78 -10.78 -6.44 -9.16
C CYS A 78 -11.00 -4.99 -8.72
N GLY A 79 -10.02 -4.10 -8.90
CA GLY A 79 -10.11 -2.68 -8.52
C GLY A 79 -10.04 -2.42 -7.01
N ALA A 80 -9.79 -3.44 -6.18
CA ALA A 80 -9.62 -3.25 -4.75
C ALA A 80 -8.42 -2.34 -4.45
N LEU A 81 -8.59 -1.42 -3.50
CA LEU A 81 -7.56 -0.49 -3.06
C LEU A 81 -7.08 -0.86 -1.66
N TYR A 82 -5.78 -0.70 -1.44
CA TYR A 82 -5.11 -1.00 -0.18
C TYR A 82 -4.19 0.17 0.20
N PHE A 83 -4.24 0.56 1.46
CA PHE A 83 -3.31 1.52 2.05
C PHE A 83 -2.19 0.76 2.75
N VAL A 84 -0.95 1.18 2.53
CA VAL A 84 0.26 0.61 3.12
C VAL A 84 1.16 1.77 3.55
N GLY A 85 1.40 1.91 4.85
CA GLY A 85 2.19 3.02 5.38
C GLY A 85 3.12 2.57 6.50
N ALA A 86 4.34 3.09 6.50
CA ALA A 86 5.30 2.95 7.59
C ALA A 86 5.55 4.32 8.23
N CYS A 87 5.83 4.32 9.54
CA CYS A 87 6.19 5.50 10.29
C CYS A 87 7.44 5.22 11.10
N ILE A 88 8.54 5.96 10.92
CA ILE A 88 9.82 5.69 11.59
C ILE A 88 9.72 5.69 13.13
N ARG A 89 8.64 6.27 13.69
CA ARG A 89 8.35 6.32 15.13
C ARG A 89 7.21 5.42 15.59
N GLY A 90 6.56 4.69 14.69
CA GLY A 90 5.35 3.94 14.95
C GLY A 90 5.33 2.59 14.25
N ALA A 91 4.29 1.81 14.55
CA ALA A 91 4.09 0.56 13.84
C ALA A 91 3.50 0.82 12.44
N PRO A 92 3.98 0.12 11.40
CA PRO A 92 3.36 0.18 10.09
C PRO A 92 1.88 -0.22 10.10
N VAL A 93 1.14 0.36 9.17
CA VAL A 93 -0.30 0.17 9.02
C VAL A 93 -0.58 -0.33 7.62
N CYS A 94 -1.39 -1.38 7.54
CA CYS A 94 -1.90 -1.89 6.28
C CYS A 94 -3.40 -2.16 6.40
N ARG A 95 -4.19 -1.66 5.44
CA ARG A 95 -5.65 -1.87 5.44
C ARG A 95 -6.24 -1.80 4.04
N GLN A 96 -7.41 -2.40 3.87
CA GLN A 96 -8.21 -2.17 2.68
C GLN A 96 -8.86 -0.78 2.73
N VAL A 97 -8.91 -0.10 1.59
CA VAL A 97 -9.59 1.19 1.41
C VAL A 97 -10.97 0.94 0.83
N ALA A 98 -12.01 1.32 1.57
CA ALA A 98 -13.40 1.17 1.13
C ALA A 98 -13.80 2.24 0.11
N ASP A 99 -13.35 3.48 0.32
CA ASP A 99 -13.67 4.63 -0.52
C ASP A 99 -12.48 5.59 -0.59
N ILE A 100 -11.85 5.66 -1.76
CA ILE A 100 -10.68 6.51 -2.01
C ILE A 100 -11.00 8.00 -1.90
N LYS A 101 -12.25 8.41 -2.13
CA LYS A 101 -12.63 9.83 -2.05
C LYS A 101 -12.58 10.36 -0.61
N LYS A 102 -12.60 9.46 0.38
CA LYS A 102 -12.44 9.80 1.80
C LYS A 102 -10.98 9.84 2.23
N GLU A 103 -10.09 9.31 1.40
CA GLU A 103 -8.66 9.39 1.60
C GLU A 103 -8.20 10.74 1.03
N ASN A 104 -7.94 11.72 1.90
CA ASN A 104 -7.45 13.03 1.47
C ASN A 104 -5.99 12.92 1.03
N LEU A 105 -5.77 12.40 -0.19
CA LEU A 105 -4.45 12.08 -0.74
C LEU A 105 -3.52 13.29 -0.72
N ASP A 106 -4.03 14.49 -0.98
CA ASP A 106 -3.21 15.70 -1.02
C ASP A 106 -2.55 16.04 0.32
N THR A 107 -3.21 15.69 1.42
CA THR A 107 -2.71 15.92 2.79
C THR A 107 -2.00 14.70 3.38
N ARG A 108 -2.31 13.51 2.88
CA ARG A 108 -1.81 12.24 3.43
C ARG A 108 -0.52 11.77 2.76
N LEU A 109 -0.27 12.21 1.53
CA LEU A 109 0.93 11.91 0.77
C LEU A 109 1.81 13.15 0.64
N TRP A 110 3.09 12.96 0.96
CA TRP A 110 4.19 13.89 0.71
C TRP A 110 4.59 13.88 -0.76
N GLY A 111 4.50 12.72 -1.41
CA GLY A 111 4.82 12.56 -2.82
C GLY A 111 3.61 12.60 -3.75
N ARG A 112 3.92 12.47 -5.04
CA ARG A 112 2.97 12.42 -6.15
C ARG A 112 3.35 11.28 -7.11
N CYS A 113 3.66 10.11 -6.55
CA CYS A 113 4.01 8.92 -7.32
C CYS A 113 2.77 8.07 -7.60
N GLY A 114 2.72 7.39 -8.74
CA GLY A 114 1.64 6.46 -9.11
C GLY A 114 0.66 6.98 -10.16
N THR A 115 -0.19 6.08 -10.62
CA THR A 115 -1.09 6.28 -11.78
C THR A 115 -2.19 7.33 -11.59
N TYR A 116 -2.48 7.73 -10.35
CA TYR A 116 -3.44 8.80 -10.06
C TYR A 116 -2.94 10.19 -10.48
N TYR A 117 -1.61 10.36 -10.59
CA TYR A 117 -0.98 11.64 -10.91
C TYR A 117 -0.50 11.75 -12.36
N LEU A 118 -0.79 10.75 -13.20
CA LEU A 118 -0.48 10.71 -14.64
C LEU A 118 -1.71 11.16 -15.44
#